data_AF-A0A919JXY9-F1
#
_entry.id   AF-A0A919JXY9-F1
#
_cell.length_a   1.000
_cell.length_b   1.000
_cell.length_c   1.000
_cell.angle_alpha   90.00
_cell.angle_beta   90.00
_cell.angle_gamma   90.00
#
_symmetry.space_group_name_H-M   'P 1'
#
loop_
_entity.id
_entity.type
_entity.pdbx_description
1 polymer ?
#
loop_
_entity_poly.entity_id
_entity_poly.type
_entity_poly.pdbx_seq_one_letter_code
_entity_poly.pdbx_strand_id
1 'polypeptide(L)'
;MDSRLRIAAVVFLVAAAGMAGCGGAESKADAGPQPQAAPPSSAESLLACAGGNTTSTRVDHDDTKRDERPAKEQAVAFAAAQGGAFAGKLNVARETAEQADFTFTDDKGGVTGVLTYLYDEALGWRLSEMISCV
;
A
#
# COMPACT_ATOMS: atom_id res chain seq x y z
N MET A 1 18.02 27.99 17.55
CA MET A 1 18.04 26.60 18.06
C MET A 1 17.44 25.76 16.96
N ASP A 2 18.30 25.39 16.03
CA ASP A 2 17.97 24.91 14.70
C ASP A 2 17.84 23.39 14.74
N SER A 3 16.60 22.90 14.85
CA SER A 3 16.32 21.47 14.77
C SER A 3 16.30 21.04 13.31
N ARG A 4 17.44 20.50 12.85
CA ARG A 4 17.58 19.88 11.53
C ARG A 4 16.80 18.57 11.50
N LEU A 5 15.62 18.60 10.89
CA LEU A 5 14.81 17.44 10.54
C LEU A 5 15.56 16.60 9.50
N ARG A 6 16.03 15.40 9.87
CA ARG A 6 16.69 14.47 8.96
C ARG A 6 15.62 13.72 8.18
N ILE A 7 15.34 14.16 6.96
CA ILE A 7 14.54 13.41 5.98
C ILE A 7 15.42 12.27 5.47
N ALA A 8 15.16 11.05 5.92
CA ALA A 8 15.78 9.85 5.36
C ALA A 8 14.92 9.36 4.20
N ALA A 9 15.25 9.80 2.98
CA ALA A 9 14.72 9.20 1.75
C ALA A 9 15.44 7.86 1.55
N VAL A 10 14.71 6.76 1.69
CA VAL A 10 15.21 5.42 1.37
C VAL A 10 14.69 5.05 -0.02
N VAL A 11 15.59 5.05 -1.00
CA VAL A 11 15.35 4.55 -2.35
C VAL A 11 15.79 3.10 -2.40
N PHE A 12 14.87 2.18 -2.71
CA PHE A 12 15.22 0.78 -3.01
C PHE A 12 15.14 0.52 -4.51
N LEU A 13 16.26 0.12 -5.10
CA LEU A 13 16.39 -0.38 -6.48
C LEU A 13 16.35 -1.91 -6.42
N VAL A 14 15.32 -2.55 -7.00
CA VAL A 14 15.25 -4.01 -7.14
C VAL A 14 15.62 -4.39 -8.58
N ALA A 15 16.72 -5.13 -8.72
CA ALA A 15 17.10 -5.76 -9.98
C ALA A 15 16.46 -7.16 -10.06
N ALA A 16 15.68 -7.42 -11.11
CA ALA A 16 15.10 -8.73 -11.37
C ALA A 16 16.16 -9.69 -11.94
N ALA A 17 16.47 -10.75 -11.19
CA ALA A 17 17.28 -11.87 -11.69
C ALA A 17 16.36 -13.04 -12.08
N GLY A 18 16.39 -13.40 -13.36
CA GLY A 18 15.64 -14.51 -13.93
C GLY A 18 16.08 -15.87 -13.39
N MET A 19 15.12 -16.77 -13.22
CA MET A 19 15.38 -18.16 -12.85
C MET A 19 15.82 -18.96 -14.08
N ALA A 20 17.02 -19.54 -14.00
CA ALA A 20 17.43 -20.68 -14.80
C ALA A 20 18.48 -21.51 -14.04
N GLY A 21 18.23 -22.81 -13.92
CA GLY A 21 19.29 -23.82 -13.95
C GLY A 21 19.73 -24.45 -12.62
N CYS A 22 19.57 -25.78 -12.55
CA CYS A 22 20.21 -26.69 -11.61
C CYS A 22 21.74 -26.56 -11.55
N GLY A 23 22.32 -26.81 -10.36
CA GLY A 23 23.63 -27.46 -10.22
C GLY A 23 24.75 -26.61 -9.62
N GLY A 24 25.19 -27.01 -8.42
CA GLY A 24 26.59 -26.98 -8.02
C GLY A 24 27.20 -25.68 -7.48
N ALA A 25 28.02 -25.85 -6.45
CA ALA A 25 29.12 -25.00 -5.98
C ALA A 25 28.76 -23.69 -5.22
N GLU A 26 28.87 -23.81 -3.89
CA GLU A 26 29.65 -22.95 -3.00
C GLU A 26 29.81 -21.47 -3.37
N SER A 27 29.13 -20.59 -2.61
CA SER A 27 29.68 -19.27 -2.27
C SER A 27 29.12 -18.82 -0.92
N LYS A 28 30.02 -18.78 0.04
CA LYS A 28 29.85 -18.18 1.36
C LYS A 28 29.58 -16.69 1.14
N ALA A 29 28.32 -16.27 1.20
CA ALA A 29 27.96 -14.85 1.21
C ALA A 29 27.40 -14.52 2.60
N ASP A 30 28.20 -13.73 3.30
CA ASP A 30 27.93 -12.99 4.52
C ASP A 30 26.42 -12.76 4.75
N ALA A 31 25.84 -13.50 5.70
CA ALA A 31 24.50 -13.30 6.20
C ALA A 31 24.48 -12.06 7.11
N GLY A 32 24.70 -10.88 6.52
CA GLY A 32 24.19 -9.64 7.10
C GLY A 32 22.67 -9.78 7.24
N PRO A 33 22.05 -9.25 8.31
CA PRO A 33 20.61 -9.37 8.49
C PRO A 33 19.89 -8.71 7.31
N GLN A 34 19.44 -9.52 6.34
CA GLN A 34 18.45 -9.07 5.36
C GLN A 34 17.22 -8.66 6.17
N PRO A 35 16.71 -7.42 6.02
CA PRO A 35 15.37 -7.10 6.50
C PRO A 35 14.46 -8.13 5.85
N GLN A 36 13.88 -9.01 6.66
CA GLN A 36 12.84 -9.91 6.18
C GLN A 36 11.77 -9.00 5.58
N ALA A 37 11.51 -9.14 4.27
CA ALA A 37 10.36 -8.51 3.66
C ALA A 37 9.17 -8.90 4.54
N ALA A 38 8.49 -7.90 5.11
CA ALA A 38 7.32 -8.16 5.91
C ALA A 38 6.37 -9.05 5.09
N PRO A 39 5.70 -10.03 5.71
CA PRO A 39 4.73 -10.84 5.00
C PRO A 39 3.74 -9.89 4.30
N PRO A 40 3.36 -10.16 3.03
CA PRO A 40 2.52 -9.24 2.29
C PRO A 40 1.21 -9.05 3.05
N SER A 41 0.87 -7.79 3.30
CA SER A 41 -0.42 -7.42 3.87
C SER A 41 -1.53 -7.91 2.94
N SER A 42 -2.73 -8.14 3.48
CA SER A 42 -3.88 -8.55 2.64
C SER A 42 -4.14 -7.57 1.49
N ALA A 43 -3.83 -6.29 1.68
CA ALA A 43 -3.88 -5.25 0.66
C ALA A 43 -2.79 -5.39 -0.42
N GLU A 44 -1.55 -5.72 -0.04
CA GLU A 44 -0.45 -5.96 -1.01
C GLU A 44 -0.75 -7.16 -1.91
N SER A 45 -1.44 -8.16 -1.38
CA SER A 45 -1.86 -9.35 -2.14
C SER A 45 -2.90 -9.03 -3.22
N LEU A 46 -3.58 -7.89 -3.15
CA LEU A 46 -4.55 -7.45 -4.15
C LEU A 46 -3.91 -6.64 -5.29
N LEU A 47 -2.66 -6.22 -5.13
CA LEU A 47 -2.00 -5.27 -6.02
C LEU A 47 -1.29 -6.00 -7.17
N ALA A 48 -1.39 -5.48 -8.40
CA ALA A 48 -0.85 -6.11 -9.60
C ALA A 48 0.20 -5.20 -10.29
N CYS A 49 1.23 -4.77 -9.56
CA CYS A 49 2.24 -3.87 -10.12
C CYS A 49 3.17 -4.57 -11.10
N ALA A 50 3.09 -4.19 -12.37
CA ALA A 50 4.06 -4.57 -13.39
C ALA A 50 5.39 -3.82 -13.15
N GLY A 51 6.30 -4.39 -12.37
CA GLY A 51 7.63 -3.82 -12.15
C GLY A 51 8.15 -3.80 -10.71
N GLY A 52 7.34 -4.25 -9.74
CA GLY A 52 7.81 -4.58 -8.38
C GLY A 52 7.96 -3.42 -7.41
N ASN A 53 7.74 -2.17 -7.82
CA ASN A 53 7.80 -1.04 -6.90
C ASN A 53 6.39 -0.65 -6.43
N THR A 54 6.21 -0.71 -5.11
CA THR A 54 4.98 -0.30 -4.43
C THR A 54 5.33 0.76 -3.41
N THR A 55 4.44 1.74 -3.25
CA THR A 55 4.49 2.66 -2.10
C THR A 55 3.33 2.30 -1.19
N SER A 56 3.64 1.78 0.00
CA SER A 56 2.67 1.63 1.10
C SER A 56 2.87 2.76 2.11
N THR A 57 1.78 3.37 2.54
CA THR A 57 1.76 4.38 3.60
C THR A 57 0.66 4.04 4.59
N ARG A 58 1.04 3.91 5.86
CA ARG A 58 0.07 3.93 6.95
C ARG A 58 -0.35 5.36 7.19
N VAL A 59 -1.65 5.61 7.20
CA VAL A 59 -2.18 6.95 7.40
C VAL A 59 -2.55 7.09 8.87
N ASP A 60 -1.99 8.11 9.51
CA ASP A 60 -2.35 8.51 10.86
C ASP A 60 -3.61 9.39 10.81
N HIS A 61 -4.50 9.22 11.78
CA HIS A 61 -5.79 9.92 11.78
C HIS A 61 -5.90 10.92 12.91
N ASP A 62 -6.66 11.98 12.65
CA ASP A 62 -7.12 12.84 13.72
C ASP A 62 -8.21 12.10 14.54
N ASP A 63 -7.90 11.83 15.81
CA ASP A 63 -8.76 11.09 16.72
C ASP A 63 -9.86 11.95 17.35
N THR A 64 -10.03 13.21 16.92
CA THR A 64 -10.90 14.17 17.62
C THR A 64 -12.26 14.36 16.97
N LYS A 65 -12.43 13.95 15.71
CA LYS A 65 -13.69 14.14 14.96
C LYS A 65 -14.13 12.89 14.22
N ARG A 66 -15.28 12.36 14.61
CA ARG A 66 -15.95 11.27 13.90
C ARG A 66 -16.30 11.69 12.47
N ASP A 67 -16.00 10.82 11.50
CA ASP A 67 -16.49 10.95 10.14
C ASP A 67 -17.62 9.94 9.91
N GLU A 68 -18.81 10.44 9.61
CA GLU A 68 -20.01 9.61 9.41
C GLU A 68 -20.16 9.10 7.98
N ARG A 69 -19.28 9.55 7.06
CA ARG A 69 -19.34 9.11 5.66
C ARG A 69 -18.98 7.63 5.53
N PRO A 70 -19.64 6.89 4.64
CA PRO A 70 -19.28 5.49 4.38
C PRO A 70 -17.87 5.40 3.79
N ALA A 71 -17.16 4.30 4.07
CA ALA A 71 -15.78 4.10 3.64
C ALA A 71 -15.57 4.34 2.14
N LYS A 72 -16.53 3.93 1.30
CA LYS A 72 -16.48 4.14 -0.15
C LYS A 72 -16.47 5.62 -0.55
N GLU A 73 -17.28 6.45 0.10
CA GLU A 73 -17.33 7.88 -0.18
C GLU A 73 -16.02 8.55 0.24
N GLN A 74 -15.48 8.15 1.40
CA GLN A 74 -14.16 8.59 1.84
C GLN A 74 -13.05 8.17 0.87
N ALA A 75 -13.09 6.94 0.35
CA ALA A 75 -12.12 6.43 -0.62
C ALA A 75 -12.13 7.24 -1.92
N VAL A 76 -13.32 7.58 -2.44
CA VAL A 76 -13.46 8.46 -3.61
C VAL A 76 -12.91 9.85 -3.33
N ALA A 77 -13.27 10.45 -2.20
CA ALA A 77 -12.80 11.78 -1.82
C ALA A 77 -11.27 11.82 -1.64
N PHE A 78 -10.70 10.79 -1.01
CA PHE A 78 -9.27 10.65 -0.83
C PHE A 78 -8.54 10.50 -2.16
N ALA A 79 -9.00 9.57 -3.03
CA ALA A 79 -8.40 9.38 -4.35
C ALA A 79 -8.42 10.65 -5.19
N ALA A 80 -9.51 11.42 -5.14
CA ALA A 80 -9.60 12.71 -5.81
C ALA A 80 -8.59 13.74 -5.27
N ALA A 81 -8.33 13.73 -3.95
CA ALA A 81 -7.35 14.61 -3.31
C ALA A 81 -5.88 14.25 -3.64
N GLN A 82 -5.61 12.98 -3.97
CA GLN A 82 -4.26 12.50 -4.32
C GLN A 82 -3.81 12.87 -5.75
N GLY A 83 -4.57 13.70 -6.48
CA GLY A 83 -4.12 14.29 -7.75
C GLY A 83 -3.84 13.27 -8.86
N GLY A 84 -4.46 12.09 -8.82
CA GLY A 84 -4.33 11.05 -9.85
C GLY A 84 -3.47 9.84 -9.47
N ALA A 85 -2.90 9.78 -8.25
CA ALA A 85 -2.17 8.60 -7.77
C ALA A 85 -3.06 7.33 -7.71
N PHE A 86 -4.37 7.52 -7.54
CA PHE A 86 -5.39 6.48 -7.59
C PHE A 86 -6.31 6.73 -8.79
N ALA A 87 -5.79 6.47 -9.98
CA ALA A 87 -6.53 6.58 -11.23
C ALA A 87 -7.22 5.27 -11.61
N GLY A 88 -8.33 5.37 -12.33
CA GLY A 88 -9.05 4.22 -12.87
C GLY A 88 -10.34 3.91 -12.12
N LYS A 89 -10.87 2.70 -12.35
CA LYS A 89 -12.15 2.28 -11.78
C LYS A 89 -11.96 1.82 -10.34
N LEU A 90 -12.74 2.40 -9.43
CA LEU A 90 -12.86 1.94 -8.05
C LEU A 90 -13.69 0.65 -7.99
N ASN A 91 -13.16 -0.39 -7.36
CA ASN A 91 -13.85 -1.63 -7.05
C ASN A 91 -13.78 -1.92 -5.54
N VAL A 92 -14.80 -2.61 -5.03
CA VAL A 92 -14.81 -3.08 -3.64
C VAL A 92 -14.20 -4.48 -3.65
N ALA A 93 -13.03 -4.65 -3.04
CA ALA A 93 -12.38 -5.95 -2.91
C ALA A 93 -12.83 -6.68 -1.64
N ARG A 94 -13.09 -5.93 -0.57
CA ARG A 94 -13.61 -6.44 0.69
C ARG A 94 -14.48 -5.38 1.34
N GLU A 95 -15.60 -5.78 1.94
CA GLU A 95 -16.39 -4.92 2.81
C GLU A 95 -17.03 -5.80 3.89
N THR A 96 -16.64 -5.55 5.13
CA THR A 96 -17.18 -6.18 6.35
C THR A 96 -17.65 -5.08 7.30
N ALA A 97 -18.14 -5.44 8.48
CA ALA A 97 -18.49 -4.46 9.50
C ALA A 97 -17.27 -3.70 10.07
N GLU A 98 -16.06 -4.28 9.93
CA GLU A 98 -14.84 -3.79 10.58
C GLU A 98 -13.80 -3.28 9.58
N GLN A 99 -13.87 -3.72 8.32
CA GLN A 99 -12.86 -3.42 7.31
C GLN A 99 -13.49 -3.25 5.93
N ALA A 100 -12.98 -2.28 5.16
CA ALA A 100 -13.32 -2.11 3.75
C ALA A 100 -12.06 -1.88 2.92
N ASP A 101 -11.82 -2.75 1.93
CA ASP A 101 -10.69 -2.65 1.02
C ASP A 101 -11.20 -2.25 -0.36
N PHE A 102 -10.69 -1.14 -0.88
CA PHE A 102 -11.02 -0.63 -2.20
C PHE A 102 -9.83 -0.70 -3.14
N THR A 103 -10.04 -1.25 -4.33
CA THR A 103 -9.00 -1.36 -5.36
C THR A 103 -9.26 -0.39 -6.50
N PHE A 104 -8.20 0.15 -7.06
CA PHE A 104 -8.21 0.98 -8.26
C PHE A 104 -7.63 0.16 -9.39
N THR A 105 -8.39 0.02 -10.49
CA THR A 105 -7.95 -0.74 -11.66
C THR A 105 -7.77 0.16 -12.87
N ASP A 106 -6.67 -0.03 -13.58
CA ASP A 106 -6.43 0.61 -14.88
C ASP A 106 -7.37 0.10 -15.98
N ASP A 107 -7.28 0.67 -17.19
CA ASP A 107 -8.08 0.29 -18.36
C ASP A 107 -7.83 -1.15 -18.85
N LYS A 108 -6.75 -1.78 -18.41
CA LYS A 108 -6.40 -3.19 -18.71
C LYS A 108 -6.88 -4.13 -17.60
N GLY A 109 -7.51 -3.62 -16.55
CA GLY A 109 -8.00 -4.37 -15.40
C GLY A 109 -6.91 -4.69 -14.36
N GLY A 110 -5.71 -4.12 -14.47
CA GLY A 110 -4.65 -4.29 -13.47
C GLY A 110 -4.91 -3.43 -12.24
N VAL A 111 -4.77 -4.00 -11.03
CA VAL A 111 -4.93 -3.25 -9.78
C VAL A 111 -3.70 -2.37 -9.54
N THR A 112 -3.87 -1.07 -9.65
CA THR A 112 -2.84 -0.03 -9.52
C THR A 112 -2.77 0.58 -8.12
N GLY A 113 -3.80 0.41 -7.31
CA GLY A 113 -3.81 0.90 -5.94
C GLY A 113 -4.85 0.22 -5.06
N VAL A 114 -4.61 0.23 -3.76
CA VAL A 114 -5.48 -0.32 -2.73
C VAL A 114 -5.59 0.70 -1.60
N LEU A 115 -6.81 0.96 -1.13
CA LEU A 115 -7.10 1.73 0.07
C LEU A 115 -7.81 0.84 1.07
N THR A 116 -7.25 0.69 2.25
CA THR A 116 -7.80 -0.12 3.34
C THR A 116 -8.37 0.79 4.40
N TYR A 117 -9.65 0.64 4.67
CA TYR A 117 -10.35 1.33 5.75
C TYR A 117 -10.67 0.36 6.88
N LEU A 118 -10.53 0.82 8.11
CA LEU A 118 -11.00 0.13 9.31
C LEU A 118 -12.11 0.93 9.95
N TYR A 119 -13.09 0.24 10.53
CA TYR A 119 -14.17 0.86 11.28
C TYR A 119 -13.78 0.98 12.74
N ASP A 120 -13.94 2.19 13.27
CA ASP A 120 -13.84 2.49 14.69
C ASP A 120 -15.22 2.96 15.19
N GLU A 121 -15.68 2.45 16.34
CA GLU A 121 -17.02 2.78 16.84
C GLU A 121 -17.17 4.25 17.22
N ALA A 122 -16.10 4.89 17.71
CA ALA A 122 -16.10 6.29 18.13
C ALA A 122 -15.87 7.25 16.96
N LEU A 123 -15.08 6.83 15.97
CA LEU A 123 -14.53 7.68 14.92
C LEU A 123 -15.08 7.39 13.51
N GLY A 124 -15.79 6.27 13.34
CA GLY A 124 -16.33 5.82 12.06
C GLY A 124 -15.28 5.13 11.19
N TRP A 125 -15.49 5.16 9.88
CA TRP A 125 -14.54 4.58 8.93
C TRP A 125 -13.27 5.43 8.80
N ARG A 126 -12.11 4.77 8.79
CA ARG A 126 -10.78 5.39 8.82
C ARG A 126 -9.82 4.71 7.85
N LEU A 127 -9.16 5.49 6.99
CA LEU A 127 -8.18 4.97 6.03
C LEU A 127 -6.92 4.48 6.74
N SER A 128 -6.83 3.20 7.10
CA SER A 128 -5.67 2.68 7.81
C SER A 128 -4.42 2.57 6.93
N GLU A 129 -4.58 2.22 5.66
CA GLU A 129 -3.46 1.93 4.77
C GLU A 129 -3.78 2.34 3.33
N MET A 130 -2.78 2.87 2.64
CA MET A 130 -2.84 3.12 1.21
C MET A 130 -1.63 2.50 0.53
N ILE A 131 -1.86 1.79 -0.57
CA ILE A 131 -0.82 1.16 -1.37
C ILE A 131 -1.04 1.53 -2.83
N SER A 132 0.01 1.94 -3.54
CA SER A 132 -0.05 2.23 -4.97
C SER A 132 1.18 1.70 -5.70
N CYS A 133 1.00 1.35 -6.98
CA CYS A 133 2.12 1.09 -7.88
C CYS A 133 2.82 2.41 -8.22
N VAL A 134 4.16 2.39 -8.24
CA VAL A 134 4.99 3.55 -8.61
C VAL A 134 5.92 3.24 -9.78
#